data_AF-A0A349NHK0-F1
#
_entry.id   AF-A0A349NHK0-F1
#
_cell.length_a   1.000
_cell.length_b   1.000
_cell.length_c   1.000
_cell.angle_alpha   90.00
_cell.angle_beta   90.00
_cell.angle_gamma   90.00
#
_symmetry.space_group_name_H-M   'P 1'
#
loop_
_entity.id
_entity.type
_entity.pdbx_description
1 polymer ?
#
loop_
_entity_poly.entity_id
_entity_poly.type
_entity_poly.pdbx_seq_one_letter_code
_entity_poly.pdbx_strand_id
1 'polypeptide(L)'
;MDNDDETRNENEALLNAARIQLLDAYFLHRSKDPAKNELTNKDYVSDNKSTCDIKNELSEMMVISDEFIVAYLVKKHYGITIDDDGTVKWEIWRDYNPID
;
A
#
# COMPACT_ATOMS: atom_id res chain seq x y z
N MET A 1 33.26 11.54 -12.19
CA MET A 1 32.12 11.10 -11.37
C MET A 1 32.60 9.82 -10.73
N ASP A 2 32.69 9.81 -9.40
CA ASP A 2 33.27 8.70 -8.65
C ASP A 2 32.30 7.50 -8.67
N ASN A 3 32.84 6.30 -8.90
CA ASN A 3 32.08 5.04 -8.94
C ASN A 3 31.22 4.80 -7.68
N ASP A 4 31.56 5.44 -6.57
CA ASP A 4 30.86 5.36 -5.29
C ASP A 4 29.47 6.02 -5.34
N ASP A 5 29.32 7.12 -6.08
CA ASP A 5 28.02 7.81 -6.22
C ASP A 5 27.07 7.03 -7.16
N GLU A 6 27.62 6.38 -8.19
CA GLU A 6 26.86 5.51 -9.10
C GLU A 6 26.34 4.27 -8.35
N THR A 7 27.20 3.60 -7.59
CA THR A 7 26.83 2.44 -6.76
C THR A 7 25.77 2.80 -5.70
N ARG A 8 25.89 3.99 -5.07
CA ARG A 8 24.90 4.46 -4.09
C ARG A 8 23.52 4.68 -4.74
N ASN A 9 23.49 5.28 -5.92
CA ASN A 9 22.26 5.53 -6.67
C ASN A 9 21.59 4.22 -7.12
N GLU A 10 22.36 3.25 -7.58
CA GLU A 10 21.86 1.92 -7.95
C GLU A 10 21.24 1.18 -6.75
N ASN A 11 21.91 1.19 -5.61
CA ASN A 11 21.38 0.57 -4.39
C ASN A 11 20.08 1.23 -3.93
N GLU A 12 19.99 2.55 -4.00
CA GLU A 12 18.76 3.27 -3.67
C GLU A 12 17.63 2.93 -4.66
N ALA A 13 17.92 2.83 -5.95
CA ALA A 13 16.96 2.41 -6.97
C ALA A 13 16.43 0.99 -6.72
N LEU A 14 17.31 0.04 -6.37
CA LEU A 14 16.92 -1.33 -6.03
C LEU A 14 16.03 -1.38 -4.78
N LEU A 15 16.38 -0.64 -3.73
CA LEU A 15 15.55 -0.56 -2.52
C LEU A 15 14.18 0.06 -2.83
N ASN A 16 14.13 1.10 -3.68
CA ASN A 16 12.88 1.71 -4.09
C ASN A 16 12.01 0.76 -4.91
N ALA A 17 12.61 -0.04 -5.80
CA ALA A 17 11.89 -1.08 -6.54
C ALA A 17 11.29 -2.15 -5.60
N ALA A 18 12.06 -2.59 -4.59
CA ALA A 18 11.58 -3.54 -3.59
C ALA A 18 10.41 -2.99 -2.75
N ARG A 19 10.48 -1.71 -2.34
CA ARG A 19 9.38 -1.02 -1.63
C ARG A 19 8.10 -0.99 -2.46
N ILE A 20 8.20 -0.66 -3.75
CA ILE A 20 7.07 -0.65 -4.67
C ILE A 20 6.50 -2.06 -4.82
N GLN A 21 7.34 -3.08 -4.99
CA GLN A 21 6.90 -4.46 -5.12
C GLN A 21 6.16 -4.95 -3.87
N LEU A 22 6.66 -4.62 -2.67
CA LEU A 22 6.00 -4.96 -1.42
C LEU A 22 4.64 -4.28 -1.29
N LEU A 23 4.53 -3.00 -1.66
CA LEU A 23 3.25 -2.28 -1.67
C LEU A 23 2.28 -2.83 -2.72
N ASP A 24 2.75 -3.13 -3.94
CA ASP A 24 1.92 -3.77 -4.97
C ASP A 24 1.38 -5.13 -4.48
N ALA A 25 2.19 -5.93 -3.78
CA ALA A 25 1.76 -7.19 -3.19
C ALA A 25 0.74 -6.99 -2.05
N TYR A 26 0.97 -6.03 -1.15
CA TYR A 26 0.04 -5.69 -0.08
C TYR A 26 -1.32 -5.22 -0.60
N PHE A 27 -1.33 -4.50 -1.72
CA PHE A 27 -2.53 -4.01 -2.38
C PHE A 27 -3.10 -4.96 -3.44
N LEU A 28 -2.58 -6.18 -3.60
CA LEU A 28 -3.09 -7.13 -4.60
C LEU A 28 -4.56 -7.51 -4.36
N HIS A 29 -4.97 -7.63 -3.09
CA HIS A 29 -6.34 -7.96 -2.67
C HIS A 29 -7.07 -6.75 -2.09
N ARG A 30 -6.58 -5.54 -2.37
CA ARG A 30 -7.16 -4.28 -1.90
C ARG A 30 -7.33 -3.33 -3.06
N SER A 31 -8.36 -2.50 -3.00
CA SER A 31 -8.71 -1.56 -4.06
C SER A 31 -9.12 -0.22 -3.48
N LYS A 32 -8.93 0.81 -4.29
CA LYS A 32 -9.46 2.16 -4.07
C LYS A 32 -10.96 2.27 -4.34
N ASP A 33 -11.49 1.37 -5.19
CA ASP A 33 -12.87 1.38 -5.62
C ASP A 33 -13.66 0.28 -4.88
N PRO A 34 -14.91 0.53 -4.44
CA PRO A 34 -15.81 -0.46 -3.82
C PRO A 34 -16.32 -1.52 -4.80
N ALA A 35 -15.64 -1.69 -5.94
CA ALA A 35 -16.06 -2.59 -6.99
C ALA A 35 -16.08 -4.04 -6.52
N LYS A 36 -16.95 -4.83 -7.14
CA LYS A 36 -16.98 -6.28 -6.95
C LYS A 36 -15.66 -6.88 -7.38
N ASN A 37 -15.23 -7.90 -6.66
CA ASN A 37 -14.17 -8.76 -7.15
C ASN A 37 -14.59 -9.43 -8.47
N GLU A 38 -13.91 -9.15 -9.57
CA GLU A 38 -14.22 -9.80 -10.87
C GLU A 38 -13.95 -11.32 -10.86
N LEU A 39 -13.03 -11.78 -10.00
CA LEU A 39 -12.66 -13.19 -9.87
C LEU A 39 -13.63 -13.97 -8.97
N THR A 40 -14.12 -13.37 -7.88
CA THR A 40 -14.95 -14.07 -6.87
C THR A 40 -16.42 -13.66 -6.90
N ASN A 41 -16.77 -12.58 -7.62
CA ASN A 41 -18.09 -11.95 -7.67
C ASN A 41 -18.65 -11.53 -6.29
N LYS A 42 -17.78 -11.41 -5.27
CA LYS A 42 -18.13 -10.92 -3.94
C LYS A 42 -17.90 -9.41 -3.85
N ASP A 43 -18.70 -8.74 -3.02
CA ASP A 43 -18.51 -7.35 -2.69
C ASP A 43 -17.26 -7.20 -1.82
N TYR A 44 -16.42 -6.20 -2.11
CA TYR A 44 -15.35 -5.84 -1.20
C TYR A 44 -15.93 -5.25 0.09
N VAL A 45 -15.25 -5.55 1.20
CA VAL A 45 -15.57 -4.95 2.50
C VAL A 45 -14.65 -3.76 2.74
N SER A 46 -15.13 -2.75 3.48
CA SER A 46 -14.26 -1.64 3.88
C SER A 46 -13.12 -2.16 4.77
N ASP A 47 -11.90 -1.76 4.43
CA ASP A 47 -10.65 -2.04 5.16
C ASP A 47 -9.86 -0.73 5.27
N ASN A 48 -10.52 0.33 5.76
CA ASN A 48 -9.90 1.65 5.90
C ASN A 48 -8.66 1.58 6.80
N LYS A 49 -7.55 2.20 6.37
CA LYS A 49 -6.27 2.16 7.10
C LYS A 49 -5.60 3.52 7.17
N SER A 50 -4.95 3.81 8.27
CA SER A 50 -3.98 4.91 8.33
C SER A 50 -2.66 4.51 7.65
N THR A 51 -1.83 5.50 7.30
CA THR A 51 -0.45 5.24 6.85
C THR A 51 0.34 4.45 7.90
N CYS A 52 0.09 4.70 9.19
CA CYS A 52 0.75 4.01 10.30
C CYS A 52 0.38 2.53 10.34
N ASP A 53 -0.90 2.20 10.14
CA ASP A 53 -1.35 0.81 10.10
C ASP A 53 -0.64 0.03 8.99
N ILE A 54 -0.61 0.59 7.78
CA ILE A 54 0.07 0.00 6.62
C ILE A 54 1.57 -0.20 6.91
N LYS A 55 2.24 0.81 7.47
CA LYS A 55 3.66 0.69 7.83
C LYS A 55 3.90 -0.45 8.82
N ASN A 56 3.09 -0.53 9.87
CA ASN A 56 3.25 -1.54 10.91
C ASN A 56 3.04 -2.95 10.34
N GLU A 57 2.03 -3.15 9.50
CA GLU A 57 1.75 -4.43 8.84
C GLU A 57 2.87 -4.86 7.87
N LEU A 58 3.61 -3.93 7.27
CA LEU A 58 4.72 -4.22 6.35
C LEU A 58 6.09 -4.36 7.03
N SER A 59 6.20 -3.94 8.29
CA SER A 59 7.47 -3.77 9.00
C SER A 59 8.29 -5.04 9.17
N GLU A 60 7.65 -6.22 9.14
CA GLU A 60 8.33 -7.52 9.23
C GLU A 60 9.17 -7.84 7.99
N MET A 61 8.77 -7.32 6.81
CA MET A 61 9.49 -7.54 5.55
C MET A 61 10.47 -6.42 5.25
N MET A 62 10.03 -5.17 5.40
CA MET A 62 10.87 -4.00 5.13
C MET A 62 10.28 -2.75 5.80
N VAL A 63 11.16 -1.92 6.36
CA VAL A 63 10.76 -0.59 6.82
C VAL A 63 10.54 0.32 5.62
N ILE A 64 9.30 0.76 5.45
CA ILE A 64 8.90 1.77 4.46
C ILE A 64 8.54 3.06 5.22
N SER A 65 9.03 4.20 4.73
CA SER A 65 8.70 5.49 5.34
C SER A 65 7.25 5.90 5.06
N ASP A 66 6.68 6.72 5.93
CA ASP A 66 5.31 7.20 5.78
C ASP A 66 5.15 8.00 4.48
N GLU A 67 6.15 8.80 4.11
CA GLU A 67 6.16 9.59 2.88
C GLU A 67 6.10 8.71 1.62
N PHE A 68 6.80 7.57 1.63
CA PHE A 68 6.81 6.65 0.49
C PHE A 68 5.45 5.96 0.33
N ILE A 69 4.83 5.55 1.45
CA ILE A 69 3.48 4.97 1.44
C ILE A 69 2.46 6.00 0.95
N VAL A 70 2.51 7.24 1.46
CA VAL A 70 1.63 8.34 1.04
C VAL A 70 1.80 8.62 -0.46
N ALA A 71 3.05 8.72 -0.95
CA ALA A 71 3.32 8.96 -2.37
C ALA A 71 2.78 7.83 -3.25
N TYR A 72 2.91 6.57 -2.81
CA TYR A 72 2.35 5.42 -3.50
C TYR A 72 0.81 5.48 -3.58
N LEU A 73 0.14 5.73 -2.47
CA LEU A 73 -1.32 5.77 -2.39
C LEU A 73 -1.92 6.90 -3.24
N VAL A 74 -1.31 8.09 -3.17
CA VAL A 74 -1.68 9.22 -4.03
C VAL A 74 -1.47 8.89 -5.50
N LYS A 75 -0.32 8.29 -5.86
CA LYS A 75 -0.02 7.88 -7.25
C LYS A 75 -1.01 6.83 -7.78
N LYS A 76 -1.54 5.97 -6.90
CA LYS A 76 -2.54 4.95 -7.24
C LYS A 76 -3.98 5.44 -7.08
N HIS A 77 -4.19 6.71 -6.75
CA HIS A 77 -5.49 7.37 -6.61
C HIS A 77 -6.39 6.80 -5.49
N TYR A 78 -5.80 6.38 -4.37
CA TYR A 78 -6.58 6.02 -3.18
C TYR A 78 -7.26 7.26 -2.58
N GLY A 79 -8.51 7.08 -2.14
CA GLY A 79 -9.30 8.12 -1.50
C GLY A 79 -8.94 8.31 -0.02
N ILE A 80 -9.46 9.38 0.57
CA ILE A 80 -9.40 9.65 2.01
C ILE A 80 -10.83 9.64 2.53
N THR A 81 -11.05 8.98 3.67
CA THR A 81 -12.34 8.90 4.34
C THR A 81 -12.19 9.22 5.83
N ILE A 82 -13.33 9.47 6.47
CA ILE A 82 -13.46 9.63 7.92
C ILE A 82 -14.13 8.38 8.45
N ASP A 83 -13.45 7.69 9.37
CA ASP A 83 -13.98 6.50 10.02
C ASP A 83 -14.98 6.86 11.13
N ASP A 84 -15.70 5.88 11.67
CA ASP A 84 -16.76 6.11 12.67
C ASP A 84 -16.26 6.78 13.97
N ASP A 85 -14.98 6.60 14.28
CA ASP A 85 -14.30 7.23 15.42
C ASP A 85 -13.82 8.68 15.14
N GLY A 86 -14.10 9.20 13.94
CA GLY A 86 -13.70 10.53 13.49
C GLY A 86 -12.26 10.62 12.99
N THR A 87 -11.53 9.51 12.93
CA THR A 87 -10.15 9.50 12.42
C THR A 87 -10.12 9.52 10.90
N VAL A 88 -9.10 10.18 10.34
CA VAL A 88 -8.88 10.24 8.89
C VAL A 88 -8.04 9.04 8.45
N LYS A 89 -8.56 8.27 7.50
CA LYS A 89 -7.92 7.06 6.97
C LYS A 89 -7.96 7.05 5.44
N TRP A 90 -7.12 6.21 4.84
CA TRP A 90 -7.24 5.87 3.43
C TRP A 90 -8.48 5.02 3.21
N GLU A 91 -9.28 5.41 2.23
CA GLU A 91 -10.42 4.64 1.76
C GLU A 91 -9.90 3.43 0.98
N ILE A 92 -10.03 2.25 1.60
CA ILE A 92 -9.50 1.00 1.07
C ILE A 92 -10.59 -0.06 1.19
N TRP A 93 -10.73 -0.84 0.14
CA TRP A 93 -11.70 -1.92 0.03
C TRP A 93 -10.93 -3.23 -0.13
N ARG A 94 -11.28 -4.26 0.64
CA ARG A 94 -10.57 -5.54 0.62
C ARG A 94 -11.49 -6.66 0.14
N ASP A 95 -10.92 -7.54 -0.68
CA ASP A 95 -11.55 -8.80 -1.01
C ASP A 95 -11.63 -9.71 0.23
N TYR A 96 -12.85 -10.07 0.63
CA TYR A 96 -13.05 -11.14 1.61
C TYR A 96 -13.05 -12.48 0.87
N ASN A 97 -11.87 -12.90 0.44
CA ASN A 97 -11.61 -14.32 0.28
C ASN A 97 -10.91 -14.81 1.54
N PRO A 98 -11.58 -15.58 2.42
CA PRO A 98 -10.82 -16.47 3.28
C PRO A 98 -10.02 -17.36 2.32
N ILE A 99 -8.70 -17.37 2.49
CA ILE A 99 -7.88 -18.41 1.86
C ILE A 99 -8.36 -19.71 2.52
N ASP A 100 -9.21 -20.46 1.81
CA ASP A 100 -9.43 -21.89 2.06
C ASP A 100 -8.21 -22.68 1.57
#